data_AF-A0A414I655-F1
#
_entry.id   AF-A0A414I655-F1
#
_cell.length_a   1.000
_cell.length_b   1.000
_cell.length_c   1.000
_cell.angle_alpha   90.00
_cell.angle_beta   90.00
_cell.angle_gamma   90.00
#
_symmetry.space_group_name_H-M   'P 1'
#
loop_
_entity.id
_entity.type
_entity.pdbx_description
1 polymer ?
#
loop_
_entity_poly.entity_id
_entity_poly.type
_entity_poly.pdbx_seq_one_letter_code
_entity_poly.pdbx_strand_id
1 'polypeptide(L)'
;MYEYEMSEKLFLDIWEKYECPEEVSDPLTIYNILNDIIVKSKHWIVLDHYSHINFDEVKKVEYDETTGIFKLFWLDNNSFREKRLRHEIDEFEMLIWQMSGYCTYEYIALDINKLRFVKRKNHLYVLMQANMTSEKEMQSKVIGKNEIICVDNCTEELYARYVFWEGDKENLIKVECIANNLPYYVCLIQPKEGIKGTFESKQILLTYTLKEIDKRLKRVGVALKEDIEDRDEIFSKGNTIRNILEYTLKHFCVIRGIEMNIEQKYGHIDLGELRKKIKDIPNINIPQSLVNTANELSHDSGKKYNIENVREFYGDVCELIKQIKDTIWTEENDL
;
A
#
# COMPACT_ATOMS: atom_id res chain seq x y z
N MET A 1 32.98 7.92 2.88
CA MET A 1 32.63 6.75 3.70
C MET A 1 31.38 7.16 4.45
N TYR A 2 30.25 6.50 4.23
CA TYR A 2 29.01 6.82 4.96
C TYR A 2 29.16 6.38 6.43
N GLU A 3 28.52 7.11 7.34
CA GLU A 3 28.37 6.66 8.72
C GLU A 3 27.52 5.39 8.76
N TYR A 4 27.75 4.51 9.74
CA TYR A 4 27.04 3.23 9.85
C TYR A 4 25.52 3.43 9.87
N GLU A 5 25.06 4.49 10.53
CA GLU A 5 23.66 4.87 10.67
C GLU A 5 22.96 5.15 9.32
N MET A 6 23.71 5.57 8.30
CA MET A 6 23.20 5.82 6.95
C MET A 6 23.48 4.66 5.98
N SER A 7 24.18 3.62 6.44
CA SER A 7 24.80 2.63 5.56
C SER A 7 23.87 1.52 5.08
N GLU A 8 24.21 0.92 3.94
CA GLU A 8 23.60 -0.33 3.47
C GLU A 8 23.85 -1.47 4.48
N LYS A 9 25.00 -1.42 5.18
CA LYS A 9 25.39 -2.44 6.16
C LYS A 9 24.43 -2.49 7.35
N LEU A 10 23.95 -1.35 7.85
CA LEU A 10 22.98 -1.30 8.94
C LEU A 10 21.70 -2.05 8.59
N PHE A 11 21.19 -1.85 7.36
CA PHE A 11 19.98 -2.53 6.89
C PHE A 11 20.19 -4.04 6.83
N LEU A 12 21.35 -4.48 6.32
CA LEU A 12 21.70 -5.90 6.29
C LEU A 12 21.85 -6.50 7.69
N ASP A 13 22.48 -5.79 8.64
CA ASP A 13 22.67 -6.26 10.02
C ASP A 13 21.34 -6.40 10.76
N ILE A 14 20.41 -5.47 10.53
CA ILE A 14 19.05 -5.60 11.06
C ILE A 14 18.33 -6.77 10.40
N TRP A 15 18.40 -6.92 9.08
CA TRP A 15 17.77 -8.04 8.39
C TRP A 15 18.31 -9.40 8.85
N GLU A 16 19.62 -9.50 9.07
CA GLU A 16 20.29 -10.69 9.64
C GLU A 16 19.84 -10.97 11.08
N LYS A 17 19.64 -9.94 11.91
CA LYS A 17 19.07 -10.08 13.28
C LYS A 17 17.71 -10.81 13.27
N TYR A 18 16.92 -10.63 12.22
CA TYR A 18 15.60 -11.26 12.06
C TYR A 18 15.63 -12.54 11.21
N GLU A 19 16.81 -13.13 10.99
CA GLU A 19 17.01 -14.37 10.20
C GLU A 19 16.79 -14.22 8.69
N CYS A 20 17.02 -13.02 8.15
CA CYS A 20 16.94 -12.72 6.72
C CYS A 20 15.60 -13.15 6.04
N PRO A 21 14.43 -12.77 6.59
CA PRO A 21 13.15 -13.22 6.07
C PRO A 21 12.90 -12.64 4.67
N GLU A 22 12.24 -13.40 3.80
CA GLU A 22 11.73 -12.86 2.52
C GLU A 22 10.50 -11.97 2.76
N GLU A 23 9.62 -12.42 3.66
CA GLU A 23 8.34 -11.79 3.99
C GLU A 23 8.07 -11.92 5.49
N VAL A 24 7.42 -10.91 6.09
CA VAL A 24 6.96 -10.92 7.49
C VAL A 24 5.55 -10.35 7.54
N SER A 25 4.61 -11.06 8.18
CA SER A 25 3.20 -10.63 8.31
C SER A 25 2.71 -10.48 9.74
N ASP A 26 3.51 -10.88 10.74
CA ASP A 26 3.17 -10.69 12.14
C ASP A 26 3.32 -9.21 12.54
N PRO A 27 2.26 -8.51 12.99
CA PRO A 27 2.29 -7.06 13.21
C PRO A 27 3.33 -6.60 14.23
N LEU A 28 3.54 -7.36 15.31
CA LEU A 28 4.54 -7.02 16.33
C LEU A 28 5.96 -7.16 15.77
N THR A 29 6.21 -8.21 14.98
CA THR A 29 7.49 -8.39 14.29
C THR A 29 7.72 -7.28 13.27
N ILE A 30 6.70 -6.88 12.51
CA ILE A 30 6.75 -5.72 11.59
C ILE A 30 7.14 -4.45 12.35
N TYR A 31 6.44 -4.14 13.45
CA TYR A 31 6.73 -2.98 14.29
C TYR A 31 8.18 -2.98 14.78
N ASN A 32 8.64 -4.12 15.32
CA ASN A 32 9.99 -4.25 15.86
C ASN A 32 11.07 -4.05 14.79
N ILE A 33 10.87 -4.59 13.58
CA ILE A 33 11.79 -4.38 12.45
C ILE A 33 11.85 -2.90 12.05
N LEU A 34 10.69 -2.27 11.83
CA LEU A 34 10.62 -0.86 11.43
C LEU A 34 11.24 0.04 12.50
N ASN A 35 10.94 -0.21 13.77
CA ASN A 35 11.47 0.55 14.89
C ASN A 35 13.00 0.38 15.01
N ASP A 36 13.53 -0.84 14.87
CA ASP A 36 14.97 -1.07 14.85
C ASP A 36 15.66 -0.31 13.71
N ILE A 37 15.08 -0.31 12.51
CA ILE A 37 15.62 0.42 11.34
C ILE A 37 15.64 1.92 11.63
N ILE A 38 14.55 2.47 12.14
CA ILE A 38 14.41 3.91 12.42
C ILE A 38 15.34 4.35 13.55
N VAL A 39 15.38 3.63 14.66
CA VAL A 39 16.16 4.02 15.84
C VAL A 39 17.66 3.85 15.58
N LYS A 40 18.09 2.73 14.99
CA LYS A 40 19.50 2.48 14.75
C LYS A 40 20.09 3.36 13.66
N SER A 41 19.28 3.77 12.69
CA SER A 41 19.70 4.74 11.67
C SER A 41 19.71 6.18 12.18
N LYS A 42 19.33 6.43 13.45
CA LYS A 42 19.08 7.77 13.99
C LYS A 42 18.14 8.56 13.08
N HIS A 43 17.09 7.91 12.59
CA HIS A 43 16.04 8.47 11.74
C HIS A 43 16.44 8.69 10.26
N TRP A 44 17.71 8.44 9.90
CA TRP A 44 18.26 8.66 8.56
C TRP A 44 17.91 7.53 7.59
N ILE A 45 16.62 7.38 7.32
CA ILE A 45 16.10 6.51 6.28
C ILE A 45 15.26 7.29 5.29
N VAL A 46 15.22 6.77 4.07
CA VAL A 46 14.31 7.27 3.04
C VAL A 46 13.06 6.43 3.11
N LEU A 47 11.90 7.10 3.09
CA LEU A 47 10.60 6.49 2.92
C LEU A 47 9.99 7.04 1.63
N ASP A 48 9.95 6.22 0.59
CA ASP A 48 9.29 6.55 -0.66
C ASP A 48 7.87 5.97 -0.66
N HIS A 49 6.88 6.83 -0.93
CA HIS A 49 5.53 6.37 -1.24
C HIS A 49 5.38 6.16 -2.75
N TYR A 50 4.43 5.32 -3.17
CA TYR A 50 4.14 5.10 -4.59
C TYR A 50 3.73 6.40 -5.33
N SER A 51 3.21 7.37 -4.57
CA SER A 51 2.90 8.73 -5.04
C SER A 51 4.15 9.60 -5.16
N HIS A 52 4.03 10.92 -5.03
CA HIS A 52 5.18 11.85 -5.01
C HIS A 52 5.64 12.22 -3.61
N ILE A 53 5.00 11.65 -2.58
CA ILE A 53 5.37 11.87 -1.19
C ILE A 53 6.58 11.02 -0.85
N ASN A 54 7.71 11.68 -0.57
CA ASN A 54 8.92 11.01 -0.13
C ASN A 54 9.50 11.77 1.05
N PHE A 55 10.03 11.01 2.00
CA PHE A 55 10.62 11.57 3.21
C PHE A 55 12.06 11.14 3.33
N ASP A 56 12.91 12.11 3.60
CA ASP A 56 14.34 11.90 3.81
C ASP A 56 14.69 11.49 5.25
N GLU A 57 13.71 11.54 6.15
CA GLU A 57 13.85 11.09 7.53
C GLU A 57 12.52 10.52 8.03
N VAL A 58 12.59 9.52 8.91
CA VAL A 58 11.44 9.00 9.65
C VAL A 58 11.80 9.01 11.13
N LYS A 59 11.13 9.85 11.91
CA LYS A 59 11.41 10.10 13.32
C LYS A 59 11.04 8.93 14.21
N LYS A 60 9.89 8.30 13.97
CA LYS A 60 9.41 7.16 14.75
C LYS A 60 8.35 6.37 13.98
N VAL A 61 8.11 5.16 14.46
CA VAL A 61 6.95 4.35 14.08
C VAL A 61 6.14 4.05 15.34
N GLU A 62 4.83 4.11 15.23
CA GLU A 62 3.88 3.64 16.25
C GLU A 62 2.98 2.57 15.64
N TYR A 63 2.54 1.62 16.47
CA TYR A 63 1.56 0.62 16.10
C TYR A 63 0.43 0.63 17.13
N ASP A 64 -0.79 0.92 16.68
CA ASP A 64 -1.98 0.84 17.52
C ASP A 64 -2.60 -0.56 17.39
N GLU A 65 -2.40 -1.40 18.41
CA GLU A 65 -2.94 -2.77 18.47
C GLU A 65 -4.48 -2.82 18.39
N THR A 66 -5.16 -1.73 18.78
CA THR A 66 -6.63 -1.66 18.80
C THR A 66 -7.19 -1.48 17.39
N THR A 67 -6.53 -0.64 16.59
CA THR A 67 -6.99 -0.29 15.24
C THR A 67 -6.25 -1.05 14.14
N GLY A 68 -5.10 -1.65 14.46
CA GLY A 68 -4.20 -2.30 13.51
C GLY A 68 -3.38 -1.32 12.66
N ILE A 69 -3.40 -0.02 12.97
CA ILE A 69 -2.75 1.00 12.16
C ILE A 69 -1.31 1.26 12.62
N PHE A 70 -0.40 1.24 11.65
CA PHE A 70 0.95 1.75 11.77
C PHE A 70 0.99 3.23 11.40
N LYS A 71 1.69 4.03 12.20
CA LYS A 71 1.93 5.46 11.94
C LYS A 71 3.43 5.70 11.80
N LEU A 72 3.90 6.11 10.63
CA LEU A 72 5.31 6.45 10.40
C LEU A 72 5.43 7.97 10.34
N PHE A 73 6.10 8.56 11.32
CA PHE A 73 6.19 10.01 11.52
C PHE A 73 7.44 10.56 10.83
N TRP A 74 7.29 11.59 10.00
CA TRP A 74 8.43 12.34 9.46
C TRP A 74 8.60 13.71 10.12
N LEU A 75 7.54 14.25 10.73
CA LEU A 75 7.56 15.52 11.46
C LEU A 75 7.12 15.34 12.91
N ASP A 76 7.93 15.90 13.82
CA ASP A 76 7.66 15.99 15.26
C ASP A 76 8.09 17.38 15.76
N ASN A 77 7.11 18.28 15.85
CA ASN A 77 7.25 19.66 16.30
C ASN A 77 6.69 19.84 17.72
N ASN A 78 6.63 18.76 18.52
CA ASN A 78 6.07 18.82 19.86
C ASN A 78 6.80 19.82 20.77
N SER A 79 8.10 20.05 20.54
CA SER A 79 8.86 21.07 21.26
C SER A 79 8.32 22.49 21.04
N PHE A 80 7.93 22.85 19.82
CA PHE A 80 7.33 24.15 19.51
C PHE A 80 5.95 24.30 20.16
N ARG A 81 5.12 23.25 20.08
CA ARG A 81 3.82 23.20 20.76
C ARG A 81 3.95 23.46 22.26
N GLU A 82 4.85 22.73 22.91
CA GLU A 82 5.11 22.85 24.35
C GLU A 82 5.61 24.24 24.76
N LYS A 83 6.56 24.82 24.00
CA LYS A 83 7.01 26.19 24.22
C LYS A 83 5.89 27.20 24.01
N ARG A 84 5.02 27.00 23.01
CA ARG A 84 3.86 27.87 22.79
C ARG A 84 2.90 27.85 23.97
N LEU A 85 2.58 26.68 24.51
CA LEU A 85 1.71 26.55 25.69
C LEU A 85 2.29 27.22 26.93
N ARG A 86 3.62 27.24 27.07
CA ARG A 86 4.31 27.96 28.15
C ARG A 86 4.59 29.44 27.86
N HIS A 87 4.21 29.94 26.68
CA HIS A 87 4.54 31.29 26.21
C HIS A 87 6.06 31.58 26.12
N GLU A 88 6.86 30.56 25.81
CA GLU A 88 8.33 30.59 25.73
C GLU A 88 8.87 30.53 24.30
N ILE A 89 8.00 30.30 23.30
CA ILE A 89 8.42 30.19 21.90
C ILE A 89 8.83 31.55 21.35
N ASP A 90 9.99 31.61 20.69
CA ASP A 90 10.46 32.84 20.04
C ASP A 90 9.86 33.03 18.63
N GLU A 91 10.07 34.22 18.04
CA GLU A 91 9.52 34.56 16.73
C GLU A 91 10.07 33.70 15.60
N PHE A 92 11.32 33.27 15.67
CA PHE A 92 11.95 32.45 14.64
C PHE A 92 11.45 31.00 14.71
N GLU A 93 11.35 30.44 15.92
CA GLU A 93 10.74 29.14 16.17
C GLU A 93 9.26 29.13 15.75
N MET A 94 8.54 30.22 16.01
CA MET A 94 7.16 30.38 15.55
C MET A 94 7.07 30.36 14.02
N LEU A 95 7.98 31.06 13.33
CA LEU A 95 8.02 31.08 11.86
C LEU A 95 8.29 29.68 11.30
N ILE A 96 9.22 28.92 11.90
CA ILE A 96 9.49 27.53 11.51
C ILE A 96 8.24 26.67 11.67
N TRP A 97 7.56 26.75 12.82
CA TRP A 97 6.36 25.98 13.06
C TRP A 97 5.20 26.39 12.12
N GLN A 98 5.11 27.68 11.79
CA GLN A 98 4.16 28.19 10.82
C GLN A 98 4.39 27.63 9.40
N MET A 99 5.65 27.44 8.99
CA MET A 99 5.98 26.86 7.69
C MET A 99 5.49 25.42 7.54
N SER A 100 5.37 24.67 8.65
CA SER A 100 4.71 23.35 8.68
C SER A 100 3.22 23.45 9.03
N GLY A 101 2.57 24.59 8.74
CA GLY A 101 1.15 24.79 9.01
C GLY A 101 0.74 24.69 10.48
N TYR A 102 1.66 24.91 11.42
CA TYR A 102 1.50 24.66 12.85
C TYR A 102 1.18 23.20 13.21
N CYS A 103 1.52 22.25 12.33
CA CYS A 103 1.40 20.83 12.64
C CYS A 103 2.36 20.44 13.77
N THR A 104 1.85 19.71 14.76
CA THR A 104 2.64 19.07 15.81
C THR A 104 3.25 17.78 15.28
N TYR A 105 2.45 16.99 14.57
CA TYR A 105 2.88 15.74 13.98
C TYR A 105 2.43 15.65 12.53
N GLU A 106 3.29 15.04 11.71
CA GLU A 106 2.89 14.58 10.40
C GLU A 106 3.34 13.12 10.21
N TYR A 107 2.42 12.26 9.78
CA TYR A 107 2.68 10.83 9.62
C TYR A 107 1.86 10.19 8.50
N ILE A 108 2.33 9.03 8.04
CA ILE A 108 1.59 8.17 7.11
C ILE A 108 0.96 7.03 7.91
N ALA A 109 -0.33 6.82 7.71
CA ALA A 109 -1.13 5.77 8.33
C ALA A 109 -1.33 4.61 7.36
N LEU A 110 -0.93 3.41 7.80
CA LEU A 110 -0.97 2.18 7.01
C LEU A 110 -1.51 1.02 7.86
N ASP A 111 -2.47 0.26 7.31
CA ASP A 111 -2.81 -1.08 7.83
C ASP A 111 -1.86 -2.08 7.17
N ILE A 112 -0.62 -2.21 7.70
CA ILE A 112 0.43 -3.01 7.07
C ILE A 112 0.13 -4.50 7.27
N ASN A 113 -0.04 -5.23 6.17
CA ASN A 113 -0.29 -6.68 6.21
C ASN A 113 0.99 -7.52 6.09
N LYS A 114 2.02 -6.95 5.46
CA LYS A 114 3.23 -7.68 5.14
C LYS A 114 4.37 -6.72 4.81
N LEU A 115 5.53 -7.01 5.38
CA LEU A 115 6.80 -6.52 4.88
C LEU A 115 7.40 -7.52 3.90
N ARG A 116 8.02 -7.01 2.83
CA ARG A 116 8.85 -7.80 1.93
C ARG A 116 10.25 -7.21 1.85
N PHE A 117 11.25 -8.07 1.90
CA PHE A 117 12.65 -7.69 1.82
C PHE A 117 13.21 -7.99 0.44
N VAL A 118 13.82 -6.98 -0.18
CA VAL A 118 14.35 -7.09 -1.54
C VAL A 118 15.81 -6.67 -1.52
N LYS A 119 16.70 -7.66 -1.65
CA LYS A 119 18.13 -7.42 -1.72
C LYS A 119 18.59 -7.34 -3.18
N ARG A 120 19.23 -6.23 -3.55
CA ARG A 120 19.93 -6.04 -4.83
C ARG A 120 21.39 -5.75 -4.53
N LYS A 121 22.26 -6.75 -4.72
CA LYS A 121 23.66 -6.73 -4.24
C LYS A 121 23.70 -6.49 -2.73
N ASN A 122 24.23 -5.37 -2.26
CA ASN A 122 24.30 -5.02 -0.83
C ASN A 122 23.13 -4.12 -0.38
N HIS A 123 22.37 -3.58 -1.32
CA HIS A 123 21.27 -2.69 -1.02
C HIS A 123 20.01 -3.49 -0.67
N LEU A 124 19.43 -3.22 0.49
CA LEU A 124 18.22 -3.89 0.97
C LEU A 124 17.06 -2.89 1.02
N TYR A 125 16.02 -3.16 0.23
CA TYR A 125 14.76 -2.42 0.28
C TYR A 125 13.77 -3.17 1.17
N VAL A 126 13.01 -2.42 1.97
CA VAL A 126 11.91 -2.93 2.80
C VAL A 126 10.61 -2.38 2.26
N LEU A 127 9.80 -3.23 1.63
CA LEU A 127 8.53 -2.85 1.02
C LEU A 127 7.39 -3.12 2.00
N MET A 128 6.43 -2.21 2.09
CA MET A 128 5.22 -2.34 2.89
C MET A 128 4.01 -2.58 2.00
N GLN A 129 3.39 -3.74 2.15
CA GLN A 129 2.08 -4.02 1.60
C GLN A 129 1.00 -3.69 2.62
N ALA A 130 -0.01 -2.94 2.20
CA ALA A 130 -1.15 -2.60 3.05
C ALA A 130 -2.36 -3.51 2.79
N ASN A 131 -3.28 -3.56 3.75
CA ASN A 131 -4.63 -4.04 3.56
C ASN A 131 -5.50 -2.97 2.88
N MET A 132 -6.58 -3.41 2.23
CA MET A 132 -7.62 -2.50 1.79
C MET A 132 -8.43 -2.07 3.01
N THR A 133 -8.53 -0.76 3.23
CA THR A 133 -9.34 -0.18 4.29
C THR A 133 -10.23 0.87 3.67
N SER A 134 -11.55 0.77 3.85
CA SER A 134 -12.46 1.79 3.30
C SER A 134 -12.15 3.18 3.89
N GLU A 135 -12.40 4.26 3.14
CA GLU A 135 -12.20 5.64 3.61
C GLU A 135 -12.85 5.87 4.99
N LYS A 136 -14.11 5.42 5.15
CA LYS A 136 -14.84 5.55 6.42
C LYS A 136 -14.18 4.79 7.57
N GLU A 137 -13.69 3.58 7.30
CA GLU A 137 -13.01 2.77 8.32
C GLU A 137 -11.66 3.38 8.68
N MET A 138 -10.88 3.82 7.69
CA MET A 138 -9.59 4.45 7.89
C MET A 138 -9.73 5.75 8.69
N GLN A 139 -10.69 6.60 8.32
CA GLN A 139 -11.02 7.81 9.06
C GLN A 139 -11.40 7.49 10.52
N SER A 140 -12.22 6.46 10.75
CA SER A 140 -12.59 6.03 12.10
C SER A 140 -11.40 5.50 12.90
N LYS A 141 -10.46 4.78 12.26
CA LYS A 141 -9.26 4.23 12.91
C LYS A 141 -8.22 5.31 13.24
N VAL A 142 -8.06 6.30 12.36
CA VAL A 142 -7.03 7.35 12.49
C VAL A 142 -7.51 8.55 13.30
N ILE A 143 -8.69 9.09 12.96
CA ILE A 143 -9.23 10.31 13.57
C ILE A 143 -10.07 9.96 14.81
N GLY A 144 -10.87 8.90 14.74
CA GLY A 144 -11.75 8.50 15.83
C GLY A 144 -12.76 9.58 16.20
N LYS A 145 -12.68 10.12 17.42
CA LYS A 145 -13.58 11.17 17.94
C LYS A 145 -12.97 12.58 17.88
N ASN A 146 -11.77 12.70 17.33
CA ASN A 146 -11.04 13.96 17.24
C ASN A 146 -11.74 14.98 16.34
N GLU A 147 -11.51 16.27 16.60
CA GLU A 147 -12.09 17.36 15.81
C GLU A 147 -11.37 17.46 14.45
N ILE A 148 -12.13 17.28 13.37
CA ILE A 148 -11.60 17.37 12.00
C ILE A 148 -11.46 18.84 11.59
N ILE A 149 -10.30 19.16 11.02
CA ILE A 149 -10.01 20.45 10.38
C ILE A 149 -10.29 20.34 8.88
N CYS A 150 -9.70 19.34 8.21
CA CYS A 150 -9.84 19.13 6.77
C CYS A 150 -9.73 17.64 6.40
N VAL A 151 -10.41 17.25 5.32
CA VAL A 151 -10.27 15.94 4.68
C VAL A 151 -10.19 16.18 3.17
N ASP A 152 -9.07 15.79 2.56
CA ASP A 152 -8.85 15.87 1.12
C ASP A 152 -8.62 14.46 0.57
N ASN A 153 -9.40 14.06 -0.44
CA ASN A 153 -9.22 12.79 -1.13
C ASN A 153 -8.32 13.02 -2.37
N CYS A 154 -7.06 12.59 -2.27
CA CYS A 154 -6.06 12.75 -3.32
C CYS A 154 -6.01 11.50 -4.19
N THR A 155 -7.12 11.19 -4.88
CA THR A 155 -7.29 9.97 -5.70
C THR A 155 -6.17 9.77 -6.72
N GLU A 156 -5.76 10.84 -7.41
CA GLU A 156 -4.67 10.80 -8.40
C GLU A 156 -3.31 10.46 -7.77
N GLU A 157 -3.16 10.73 -6.47
CA GLU A 157 -1.94 10.48 -5.70
C GLU A 157 -2.07 9.27 -4.77
N LEU A 158 -3.18 8.52 -4.82
CA LEU A 158 -3.37 7.25 -4.11
C LEU A 158 -3.35 7.35 -2.58
N TYR A 159 -3.76 8.48 -2.02
CA TYR A 159 -3.95 8.63 -0.57
C TYR A 159 -5.10 9.58 -0.24
N ALA A 160 -5.57 9.54 1.00
CA ALA A 160 -6.40 10.57 1.59
C ALA A 160 -5.59 11.36 2.61
N ARG A 161 -5.81 12.68 2.70
CA ARG A 161 -5.17 13.57 3.66
C ARG A 161 -6.18 13.96 4.72
N TYR A 162 -5.83 13.74 5.98
CA TYR A 162 -6.66 14.11 7.12
C TYR A 162 -5.90 15.11 7.99
N VAL A 163 -6.53 16.25 8.27
CA VAL A 163 -6.00 17.25 9.20
C VAL A 163 -6.98 17.37 10.36
N PHE A 164 -6.50 17.19 11.59
CA PHE A 164 -7.37 17.16 12.78
C PHE A 164 -6.63 17.59 14.06
N TRP A 165 -7.40 17.92 15.10
CA TRP A 165 -6.88 18.14 16.46
C TRP A 165 -6.95 16.85 17.25
N GLU A 166 -5.81 16.35 17.73
CA GLU A 166 -5.78 15.18 18.59
C GLU A 166 -6.09 15.57 20.04
N GLY A 167 -7.16 15.00 20.58
CA GLY A 167 -7.66 15.34 21.92
C GLY A 167 -8.28 16.73 21.99
N ASP A 168 -8.04 17.43 23.10
CA ASP A 168 -8.52 18.81 23.29
C ASP A 168 -7.68 19.78 22.44
N LYS A 169 -8.35 20.57 21.59
CA LYS A 169 -7.73 21.57 20.72
C LYS A 169 -6.91 22.62 21.47
N GLU A 170 -7.24 22.89 22.74
CA GLU A 170 -6.48 23.84 23.56
C GLU A 170 -5.06 23.33 23.87
N ASN A 171 -4.82 22.01 23.75
CA ASN A 171 -3.47 21.44 23.84
C ASN A 171 -2.65 21.61 22.55
N LEU A 172 -3.26 22.15 21.48
CA LEU A 172 -2.63 22.49 20.21
C LEU A 172 -1.95 21.30 19.50
N ILE A 173 -2.44 20.07 19.69
CA ILE A 173 -1.91 18.88 18.99
C ILE A 173 -2.56 18.79 17.61
N LYS A 174 -2.07 19.60 16.67
CA LYS A 174 -2.49 19.53 15.27
C LYS A 174 -1.78 18.39 14.56
N VAL A 175 -2.54 17.52 13.93
CA VAL A 175 -2.03 16.36 13.18
C VAL A 175 -2.38 16.51 11.72
N GLU A 176 -1.41 16.23 10.85
CA GLU A 176 -1.63 15.96 9.43
C GLU A 176 -1.26 14.51 9.13
N CYS A 177 -2.24 13.75 8.65
CA CYS A 177 -2.10 12.34 8.35
C CYS A 177 -2.30 12.10 6.86
N ILE A 178 -1.35 11.39 6.24
CA ILE A 178 -1.50 10.80 4.92
C ILE A 178 -1.95 9.36 5.11
N ALA A 179 -3.11 8.98 4.59
CA ALA A 179 -3.68 7.66 4.80
C ALA A 179 -3.74 6.91 3.45
N ASN A 180 -3.07 5.77 3.37
CA ASN A 180 -3.22 4.87 2.22
C ASN A 180 -4.33 3.85 2.50
N ASN A 181 -5.29 3.78 1.59
CA ASN A 181 -6.43 2.87 1.65
C ASN A 181 -6.30 1.68 0.70
N LEU A 182 -5.23 1.58 -0.09
CA LEU A 182 -5.08 0.58 -1.16
C LEU A 182 -4.29 -0.67 -0.75
N PRO A 183 -4.66 -1.87 -1.24
CA PRO A 183 -4.06 -3.15 -0.86
C PRO A 183 -2.77 -3.51 -1.65
N TYR A 184 -1.96 -2.53 -2.02
CA TYR A 184 -0.75 -2.71 -2.83
C TYR A 184 0.52 -2.58 -2.00
N TYR A 185 1.68 -2.82 -2.62
CA TYR A 185 2.92 -2.30 -2.05
C TYR A 185 2.97 -0.79 -2.28
N VAL A 186 2.88 -0.02 -1.19
CA VAL A 186 2.64 1.43 -1.26
C VAL A 186 3.81 2.25 -0.72
N CYS A 187 4.63 1.66 0.16
CA CYS A 187 5.82 2.32 0.69
C CYS A 187 7.05 1.44 0.57
N LEU A 188 8.20 2.07 0.38
CA LEU A 188 9.51 1.46 0.37
C LEU A 188 10.45 2.25 1.29
N ILE A 189 11.13 1.53 2.18
CA ILE A 189 12.21 2.08 2.99
C ILE A 189 13.56 1.63 2.42
N GLN A 190 14.51 2.56 2.32
CA GLN A 190 15.87 2.31 1.86
C GLN A 190 16.92 3.10 2.66
N PRO A 191 18.18 2.61 2.74
CA PRO A 191 19.28 3.35 3.34
C PRO A 191 19.65 4.59 2.52
N LYS A 192 20.31 5.55 3.17
CA LYS A 192 20.83 6.77 2.53
C LYS A 192 22.08 6.49 1.69
N GLU A 193 22.92 5.55 2.12
CA GLU A 193 24.01 5.04 1.30
C GLU A 193 23.46 4.31 0.09
N GLY A 194 23.92 4.71 -1.10
CA GLY A 194 23.48 4.09 -2.35
C GLY A 194 22.03 4.35 -2.71
N ILE A 195 21.39 5.36 -2.07
CA ILE A 195 20.00 5.76 -2.29
C ILE A 195 19.64 5.78 -3.77
N LYS A 196 18.50 5.18 -4.09
CA LYS A 196 17.91 5.20 -5.43
C LYS A 196 16.84 6.26 -5.51
N GLY A 197 16.73 6.88 -6.68
CA GLY A 197 15.70 7.87 -6.93
C GLY A 197 14.31 7.25 -6.86
N THR A 198 13.31 8.08 -6.56
CA THR A 198 11.91 7.66 -6.40
C THR A 198 11.38 6.86 -7.59
N PHE A 199 11.85 7.13 -8.81
CA PHE A 199 11.48 6.33 -9.99
C PHE A 199 11.82 4.84 -9.82
N GLU A 200 13.04 4.51 -9.38
CA GLU A 200 13.43 3.13 -9.12
C GLU A 200 12.60 2.51 -7.98
N SER A 201 12.31 3.28 -6.92
CA SER A 201 11.47 2.83 -5.80
C SER A 201 10.06 2.46 -6.29
N LYS A 202 9.45 3.29 -7.13
CA LYS A 202 8.14 3.02 -7.75
C LYS A 202 8.17 1.78 -8.63
N GLN A 203 9.19 1.63 -9.48
CA GLN A 203 9.36 0.42 -10.31
C GLN A 203 9.50 -0.85 -9.45
N ILE A 204 10.19 -0.77 -8.31
CA ILE A 204 10.30 -1.88 -7.35
C ILE A 204 8.92 -2.21 -6.76
N LEU A 205 8.19 -1.22 -6.24
CA LEU A 205 6.85 -1.41 -5.67
C LEU A 205 5.87 -2.02 -6.70
N LEU A 206 5.88 -1.50 -7.93
CA LEU A 206 5.10 -2.01 -9.05
C LEU A 206 5.44 -3.48 -9.36
N THR A 207 6.73 -3.76 -9.54
CA THR A 207 7.23 -5.11 -9.84
C THR A 207 6.77 -6.12 -8.79
N TYR A 208 6.87 -5.77 -7.51
CA TYR A 208 6.51 -6.68 -6.44
C TYR A 208 5.00 -6.81 -6.22
N THR A 209 4.22 -5.79 -6.57
CA THR A 209 2.75 -5.91 -6.64
C THR A 209 2.33 -6.89 -7.74
N LEU A 210 2.93 -6.79 -8.93
CA LEU A 210 2.67 -7.73 -10.03
C LEU A 210 3.14 -9.16 -9.70
N LYS A 211 4.27 -9.33 -9.01
CA LYS A 211 4.71 -10.65 -8.51
C LYS A 211 3.74 -11.24 -7.48
N GLU A 212 3.10 -10.41 -6.65
CA GLU A 212 2.09 -10.89 -5.70
C GLU A 212 0.85 -11.41 -6.44
N ILE A 213 0.43 -10.73 -7.50
CA ILE A 213 -0.65 -11.19 -8.39
C ILE A 213 -0.30 -12.56 -8.99
N ASP A 214 0.90 -12.72 -9.56
CA ASP A 214 1.38 -14.00 -10.10
C ASP A 214 1.41 -15.09 -9.02
N LYS A 215 1.89 -14.78 -7.82
CA LYS A 215 1.93 -15.71 -6.68
C LYS A 215 0.54 -16.16 -6.27
N ARG A 216 -0.47 -15.27 -6.32
CA ARG A 216 -1.87 -15.60 -6.02
C ARG A 216 -2.48 -16.47 -7.12
N LEU A 217 -2.26 -16.14 -8.39
CA LEU A 217 -2.71 -16.97 -9.53
C LEU A 217 -2.09 -18.37 -9.48
N LYS A 218 -0.77 -18.45 -9.30
CA LYS A 218 -0.07 -19.75 -9.24
C LYS A 218 -0.60 -20.63 -8.11
N ARG A 219 -0.91 -20.05 -6.94
CA ARG A 219 -1.50 -20.79 -5.81
C ARG A 219 -2.85 -21.41 -6.17
N VAL A 220 -3.77 -20.64 -6.76
CA VAL A 220 -5.06 -21.21 -7.20
C VAL A 220 -4.90 -22.19 -8.36
N GLY A 221 -3.99 -21.92 -9.31
CA GLY A 221 -3.69 -22.84 -10.41
C GLY A 221 -3.09 -24.18 -9.98
N VAL A 222 -2.32 -24.21 -8.88
CA VAL A 222 -1.86 -25.48 -8.27
C VAL A 222 -3.04 -26.22 -7.65
N ALA A 223 -3.89 -25.54 -6.90
CA ALA A 223 -5.07 -26.15 -6.28
C ALA A 223 -6.05 -26.72 -7.32
N LEU A 224 -6.19 -26.06 -8.47
CA LEU A 224 -7.04 -26.55 -9.57
C LEU A 224 -6.56 -27.84 -10.24
N LYS A 225 -5.33 -28.32 -9.97
CA LYS A 225 -4.84 -29.60 -10.50
C LYS A 225 -5.42 -30.80 -9.77
N GLU A 226 -5.94 -30.58 -8.56
CA GLU A 226 -6.61 -31.62 -7.79
C GLU A 226 -7.95 -31.96 -8.45
N ASP A 227 -8.39 -33.20 -8.25
CA ASP A 227 -9.69 -33.65 -8.73
C ASP A 227 -10.75 -33.25 -7.71
N ILE A 228 -11.32 -32.07 -7.90
CA ILE A 228 -12.29 -31.45 -6.99
C ILE A 228 -13.69 -31.74 -7.53
N GLU A 229 -14.46 -32.52 -6.78
CA GLU A 229 -15.87 -32.80 -7.09
C GLU A 229 -16.84 -31.90 -6.32
N ASP A 230 -16.41 -31.38 -5.17
CA ASP A 230 -17.25 -30.54 -4.31
C ASP A 230 -17.57 -29.20 -5.00
N ARG A 231 -18.86 -28.90 -5.11
CA ARG A 231 -19.35 -27.71 -5.80
C ARG A 231 -18.91 -26.43 -5.10
N ASP A 232 -18.98 -26.38 -3.78
CA ASP A 232 -18.68 -25.18 -3.01
C ASP A 232 -17.18 -24.87 -3.10
N GLU A 233 -16.33 -25.89 -3.11
CA GLU A 233 -14.90 -25.75 -3.36
C GLU A 233 -14.60 -25.25 -4.78
N ILE A 234 -15.23 -25.82 -5.82
CA ILE A 234 -15.08 -25.37 -7.21
C ILE A 234 -15.42 -23.87 -7.32
N PHE A 235 -16.57 -23.46 -6.78
CA PHE A 235 -17.02 -22.07 -6.79
C PHE A 235 -16.08 -21.16 -5.99
N SER A 236 -15.56 -21.63 -4.85
CA SER A 236 -14.57 -20.91 -4.05
C SER A 236 -13.27 -20.62 -4.83
N LYS A 237 -12.76 -21.58 -5.61
CA LYS A 237 -11.60 -21.31 -6.50
C LYS A 237 -11.96 -20.31 -7.60
N GLY A 238 -13.13 -20.45 -8.23
CA GLY A 238 -13.64 -19.51 -9.24
C GLY A 238 -13.73 -18.08 -8.72
N ASN A 239 -14.31 -17.89 -7.53
CA ASN A 239 -14.39 -16.59 -6.86
C ASN A 239 -13.00 -16.04 -6.51
N THR A 240 -12.06 -16.90 -6.11
CA THR A 240 -10.67 -16.49 -5.87
C THR A 240 -10.01 -15.94 -7.14
N ILE A 241 -10.20 -16.59 -8.28
CA ILE A 241 -9.68 -16.14 -9.58
C ILE A 241 -10.29 -14.79 -9.96
N ARG A 242 -11.61 -14.63 -9.82
CA ARG A 242 -12.30 -13.36 -10.02
C ARG A 242 -11.68 -12.25 -9.16
N ASN A 243 -11.50 -12.49 -7.87
CA ASN A 243 -10.97 -11.49 -6.95
C ASN A 243 -9.54 -11.08 -7.31
N ILE A 244 -8.73 -12.00 -7.86
CA ILE A 244 -7.40 -11.67 -8.37
C ILE A 244 -7.49 -10.82 -9.63
N LEU A 245 -8.42 -11.13 -10.55
CA LEU A 245 -8.65 -10.32 -11.74
C LEU A 245 -9.10 -8.90 -11.39
N GLU A 246 -10.10 -8.76 -10.51
CA GLU A 246 -10.59 -7.45 -10.06
C GLU A 246 -9.47 -6.63 -9.42
N TYR A 247 -8.68 -7.24 -8.52
CA TYR A 247 -7.52 -6.61 -7.91
C TYR A 247 -6.52 -6.13 -8.97
N THR A 248 -6.23 -6.95 -9.98
CA THR A 248 -5.28 -6.62 -11.05
C THR A 248 -5.77 -5.47 -11.91
N LEU A 249 -7.06 -5.47 -12.27
CA LEU A 249 -7.67 -4.40 -13.07
C LEU A 249 -7.76 -3.09 -12.29
N LYS A 250 -8.08 -3.14 -10.99
CA LYS A 250 -8.07 -1.94 -10.14
C LYS A 250 -6.67 -1.35 -10.04
N HIS A 251 -5.66 -2.20 -9.88
CA HIS A 251 -4.25 -1.77 -9.87
C HIS A 251 -3.84 -1.17 -11.21
N PHE A 252 -4.25 -1.78 -12.32
CA PHE A 252 -4.00 -1.25 -13.66
C PHE A 252 -4.59 0.15 -13.86
N CYS A 253 -5.85 0.35 -13.47
CA CYS A 253 -6.48 1.67 -13.53
C CYS A 253 -5.72 2.71 -12.69
N VAL A 254 -5.28 2.34 -11.48
CA VAL A 254 -4.46 3.18 -10.60
C VAL A 254 -3.17 3.61 -11.30
N ILE A 255 -2.40 2.67 -11.84
CA ILE A 255 -1.12 2.98 -12.51
C ILE A 255 -1.33 3.89 -13.72
N ARG A 256 -2.44 3.70 -14.44
CA ARG A 256 -2.75 4.44 -15.66
C ARG A 256 -3.43 5.78 -15.42
N GLY A 257 -3.66 6.18 -14.17
CA GLY A 257 -4.42 7.39 -13.84
C GLY A 257 -5.85 7.36 -14.42
N ILE A 258 -6.43 6.17 -14.62
CA ILE A 258 -7.80 6.03 -15.10
C ILE A 258 -8.73 6.35 -13.93
N GLU A 259 -9.49 7.44 -14.08
CA GLU A 259 -10.38 7.94 -13.04
C GLU A 259 -11.36 6.85 -12.56
N MET A 260 -11.30 6.53 -11.26
CA MET A 260 -12.18 5.61 -10.57
C MET A 260 -12.43 6.11 -9.15
N ASN A 261 -13.65 5.93 -8.63
CA ASN A 261 -14.01 6.29 -7.25
C ASN A 261 -13.50 5.24 -6.25
N ILE A 262 -12.20 4.97 -6.26
CA ILE A 262 -11.56 3.89 -5.51
C ILE A 262 -11.73 4.13 -4.01
N GLU A 263 -11.54 5.35 -3.55
CA GLU A 263 -11.52 5.70 -2.13
C GLU A 263 -12.85 5.38 -1.45
N GLN A 264 -13.95 5.62 -2.17
CA GLN A 264 -15.31 5.45 -1.67
C GLN A 264 -15.86 4.04 -1.90
N LYS A 265 -15.42 3.36 -2.96
CA LYS A 265 -16.10 2.17 -3.48
C LYS A 265 -15.17 1.03 -3.90
N TYR A 266 -13.89 0.99 -3.51
CA TYR A 266 -12.97 -0.05 -4.00
C TYR A 266 -13.55 -1.48 -3.96
N GLY A 267 -14.16 -1.89 -2.84
CA GLY A 267 -14.81 -3.20 -2.70
C GLY A 267 -16.10 -3.38 -3.51
N HIS A 268 -16.70 -2.30 -3.98
CA HIS A 268 -17.94 -2.25 -4.76
C HIS A 268 -17.72 -2.01 -6.26
N ILE A 269 -16.50 -1.69 -6.70
CA ILE A 269 -16.15 -1.59 -8.12
C ILE A 269 -16.14 -3.01 -8.69
N ASP A 270 -17.11 -3.31 -9.55
CA ASP A 270 -17.27 -4.62 -10.18
C ASP A 270 -16.50 -4.74 -11.51
N LEU A 271 -16.38 -5.98 -12.01
CA LEU A 271 -15.73 -6.26 -13.29
C LEU A 271 -16.40 -5.57 -14.50
N GLY A 272 -17.71 -5.35 -14.44
CA GLY A 272 -18.45 -4.69 -15.52
C GLY A 272 -18.09 -3.21 -15.64
N GLU A 273 -17.94 -2.52 -14.51
CA GLU A 273 -17.44 -1.15 -14.43
C GLU A 273 -15.99 -1.05 -14.91
N LEU A 274 -15.11 -1.94 -14.41
CA LEU A 274 -13.69 -1.99 -14.81
C LEU A 274 -13.55 -2.22 -16.31
N ARG A 275 -14.31 -3.16 -16.88
CA ARG A 275 -14.33 -3.43 -18.32
C ARG A 275 -14.69 -2.18 -19.13
N LYS A 276 -15.70 -1.41 -18.69
CA LYS A 276 -16.10 -0.18 -19.39
C LYS A 276 -14.99 0.89 -19.36
N LYS A 277 -14.28 0.99 -18.24
CA LYS A 277 -13.20 1.97 -18.03
C LYS A 277 -11.97 1.67 -18.89
N ILE A 278 -11.66 0.41 -19.16
CA ILE A 278 -10.46 0.02 -19.91
C ILE A 278 -10.72 -0.38 -21.36
N LYS A 279 -11.97 -0.30 -21.84
CA LYS A 279 -12.40 -0.83 -23.15
C LYS A 279 -11.61 -0.26 -24.34
N ASP A 280 -11.10 0.97 -24.20
CA ASP A 280 -10.42 1.72 -25.26
C ASP A 280 -8.88 1.58 -25.15
N ILE A 281 -8.39 0.80 -24.18
CA ILE A 281 -6.96 0.55 -24.02
C ILE A 281 -6.50 -0.47 -25.08
N PRO A 282 -5.53 -0.11 -25.93
CA PRO A 282 -5.00 -1.03 -26.93
C PRO A 282 -4.48 -2.33 -26.29
N ASN A 283 -4.63 -3.45 -27.00
CA ASN A 283 -4.12 -4.77 -26.61
C ASN A 283 -4.74 -5.40 -25.35
N ILE A 284 -5.70 -4.74 -24.69
CA ILE A 284 -6.46 -5.30 -23.58
C ILE A 284 -7.90 -5.51 -24.02
N ASN A 285 -8.33 -6.77 -24.09
CA ASN A 285 -9.71 -7.11 -24.37
C ASN A 285 -10.27 -7.96 -23.24
N ILE A 286 -11.36 -7.49 -22.61
CA ILE A 286 -12.14 -8.28 -21.65
C ILE A 286 -13.41 -8.75 -22.37
N PRO A 287 -13.51 -10.04 -22.73
CA PRO A 287 -14.73 -10.59 -23.30
C PRO A 287 -15.90 -10.50 -22.31
N GLN A 288 -17.10 -10.20 -22.81
CA GLN A 288 -18.29 -10.20 -21.97
C GLN A 288 -18.58 -11.59 -21.39
N SER A 289 -18.23 -12.66 -22.11
CA SER A 289 -18.31 -14.04 -21.62
C SER A 289 -17.50 -14.24 -20.34
N LEU A 290 -16.27 -13.71 -20.28
CA LEU A 290 -15.40 -13.80 -19.10
C LEU A 290 -16.05 -13.12 -17.89
N VAL A 291 -16.62 -11.92 -18.08
CA VAL A 291 -17.34 -11.21 -17.01
C VAL A 291 -18.55 -12.00 -16.53
N ASN A 292 -19.30 -12.61 -17.45
CA ASN A 292 -20.47 -13.42 -17.10
C ASN A 292 -20.05 -14.64 -16.26
N THR A 293 -19.02 -15.39 -16.69
CA THR A 293 -18.50 -16.54 -15.93
C THR A 293 -18.01 -16.13 -14.55
N ALA A 294 -17.26 -15.02 -14.43
CA ALA A 294 -16.80 -14.51 -13.15
C ALA A 294 -17.96 -14.21 -12.19
N ASN A 295 -19.01 -13.54 -12.68
CA ASN A 295 -20.20 -13.22 -11.89
C ASN A 295 -20.96 -14.48 -11.48
N GLU A 296 -21.16 -15.42 -12.40
CA GLU A 296 -21.87 -16.67 -12.13
C GLU A 296 -21.16 -17.57 -11.11
N LEU A 297 -19.82 -17.55 -11.06
CA LEU A 297 -19.00 -18.27 -10.08
C LEU A 297 -18.98 -17.63 -8.69
N SER A 298 -19.44 -16.40 -8.54
CA SER A 298 -19.40 -15.66 -7.26
C SER A 298 -20.76 -15.51 -6.59
N HIS A 299 -21.83 -15.78 -7.33
CA HIS A 299 -23.21 -15.63 -6.88
C HIS A 299 -23.93 -16.97 -7.02
N ASP A 300 -25.00 -17.16 -6.23
CA ASP A 300 -25.86 -18.33 -6.38
C ASP A 300 -26.72 -18.20 -7.65
N SER A 301 -26.09 -18.46 -8.79
CA SER A 301 -26.65 -18.27 -10.13
C SER A 301 -27.46 -19.47 -10.62
N GLY A 302 -27.49 -20.57 -9.85
CA GLY A 302 -28.07 -21.86 -10.28
C GLY A 302 -27.31 -22.56 -11.41
N LYS A 303 -26.21 -21.99 -11.90
CA LYS A 303 -25.34 -22.61 -12.92
C LYS A 303 -24.54 -23.76 -12.32
N LYS A 304 -24.32 -24.78 -13.14
CA LYS A 304 -23.53 -25.96 -12.81
C LYS A 304 -22.20 -25.89 -13.53
N TYR A 305 -21.20 -25.34 -12.85
CA TYR A 305 -19.81 -25.38 -13.30
C TYR A 305 -19.12 -26.60 -12.70
N ASN A 306 -18.32 -27.28 -13.52
CA ASN A 306 -17.39 -28.31 -13.06
C ASN A 306 -15.96 -27.74 -12.99
N ILE A 307 -15.02 -28.56 -12.52
CA ILE A 307 -13.62 -28.16 -12.39
C ILE A 307 -12.98 -27.76 -13.73
N GLU A 308 -13.35 -28.39 -14.84
CA GLU A 308 -12.83 -28.06 -16.17
C GLU A 308 -13.25 -26.66 -16.62
N ASN A 309 -14.49 -26.25 -16.33
CA ASN A 309 -14.92 -24.89 -16.63
C ASN A 309 -14.13 -23.85 -15.83
N VAL A 310 -13.78 -24.14 -14.58
CA VAL A 310 -12.96 -23.25 -13.76
C VAL A 310 -11.50 -23.25 -14.24
N ARG A 311 -10.98 -24.36 -14.77
CA ARG A 311 -9.66 -24.44 -15.41
C ARG A 311 -9.60 -23.60 -16.69
N GLU A 312 -10.63 -23.64 -17.52
CA GLU A 312 -10.76 -22.75 -18.70
C GLU A 312 -10.78 -21.28 -18.26
N PHE A 313 -11.66 -20.93 -17.31
CA PHE A 313 -11.74 -19.57 -16.78
C PHE A 313 -10.40 -19.08 -16.20
N TYR A 314 -9.68 -19.95 -15.48
CA TYR A 314 -8.34 -19.66 -15.00
C TYR A 314 -7.36 -19.37 -16.13
N GLY A 315 -7.39 -20.15 -17.22
CA GLY A 315 -6.57 -19.93 -18.41
C GLY A 315 -6.83 -18.58 -19.07
N ASP A 316 -8.10 -18.23 -19.27
CA ASP A 316 -8.52 -16.95 -19.83
C ASP A 316 -8.04 -15.77 -18.97
N VAL A 317 -8.18 -15.88 -17.65
CA VAL A 317 -7.73 -14.84 -16.71
C VAL A 317 -6.20 -14.72 -16.69
N CYS A 318 -5.46 -15.83 -16.81
CA CYS A 318 -4.01 -15.79 -16.91
C CYS A 318 -3.54 -15.03 -18.16
N GLU A 319 -4.17 -15.28 -19.31
CA GLU A 319 -3.82 -14.60 -20.55
C GLU A 319 -4.15 -13.10 -20.48
N LEU A 320 -5.31 -12.74 -19.91
CA LEU A 320 -5.67 -11.32 -19.70
C LEU A 320 -4.71 -10.61 -18.75
N ILE A 321 -4.33 -11.24 -17.63
CA ILE A 321 -3.37 -10.65 -16.69
C ILE A 321 -1.99 -10.50 -17.34
N LYS A 322 -1.59 -11.44 -18.20
CA LYS A 322 -0.37 -11.31 -18.99
C LYS A 322 -0.45 -10.09 -19.93
N GLN A 323 -1.54 -9.92 -20.68
CA GLN A 323 -1.74 -8.73 -21.53
C GLN A 323 -1.65 -7.43 -20.73
N ILE A 324 -2.29 -7.36 -19.56
CA ILE A 324 -2.22 -6.19 -18.67
C ILE A 324 -0.78 -5.88 -18.27
N LYS A 325 -0.02 -6.90 -17.86
CA LYS A 325 1.39 -6.74 -17.45
C LYS A 325 2.28 -6.32 -18.62
N ASP A 326 2.08 -6.91 -19.79
CA ASP A 326 2.84 -6.56 -20.99
C ASP A 326 2.57 -5.10 -21.40
N THR A 327 1.33 -4.62 -21.28
CA THR A 327 0.98 -3.21 -21.48
C THR A 327 1.68 -2.30 -20.47
N ILE A 328 1.64 -2.62 -19.16
CA ILE A 328 2.34 -1.86 -18.12
C ILE A 328 3.85 -1.77 -18.43
N TRP A 329 4.47 -2.88 -18.83
CA TRP A 329 5.91 -2.92 -19.07
C TRP A 329 6.37 -2.30 -20.38
N THR A 330 5.55 -2.33 -21.43
CA THR A 330 5.89 -1.67 -22.69
C THR A 330 6.03 -0.17 -22.45
N GLU A 331 5.11 0.42 -21.70
CA GLU A 331 5.04 1.86 -21.49
C GLU A 331 6.02 2.38 -20.44
N GLU A 332 6.28 1.61 -19.38
CA GLU A 332 7.31 1.95 -18.37
C GLU A 332 8.75 1.91 -18.92
N ASN A 333 8.98 1.24 -20.07
CA ASN A 333 10.28 1.24 -20.77
C ASN A 333 10.37 2.34 -21.85
N ASP A 334 9.26 2.98 -22.19
CA ASP A 334 9.19 4.10 -23.15
C ASP A 334 9.27 5.48 -22.46
N LEU A 335 9.26 5.50 -21.11
CA LEU A 335 9.54 6.64 -20.22
C LEU A 335 10.99 6.61 -19.74
#